data_AF-A0A3M5X6V4-F1
#
_entry.id   AF-A0A3M5X6V4-F1
#
_cell.length_a   1.000
_cell.length_b   1.000
_cell.length_c   1.000
_cell.angle_alpha   90.00
_cell.angle_beta   90.00
_cell.angle_gamma   90.00
#
_symmetry.space_group_name_H-M   'P 1'
#
loop_
_entity.id
_entity.type
_entity.pdbx_description
1 polymer ?
#
loop_
_entity_poly.entity_id
_entity_poly.type
_entity_poly.pdbx_seq_one_letter_code
_entity_poly.pdbx_strand_id
1 'polypeptide(L)'
;MLDAVLNAAPGVRQTSPPDLPTIRAGKHWATQASSSSEDAVLVFCPAPTTSIEDEAAWRLLAHLAQAPFYQRLRVELQLGYAVFSGLRQIDGRTGLLFGVQSPTSSAQQLFAHIGAFIGKLPQLVRDADLPDQANALAAQFEPSSLPQQQRADLQWQAQLAGHRGDHAQTLQRALSNLDTHSLLASADQLISATGGWLIVANRPASAAVPLSLPER
;
A
#
# COMPACT_ATOMS: atom_id res chain seq x y z
N MET A 1 37.89 6.27 -9.05
CA MET A 1 37.41 7.21 -10.09
C MET A 1 35.95 7.61 -9.86
N LEU A 2 35.05 6.68 -9.54
CA LEU A 2 33.63 6.95 -9.26
C LEU A 2 33.42 7.91 -8.07
N ASP A 3 34.09 7.70 -6.94
CA ASP A 3 33.93 8.57 -5.75
C ASP A 3 34.34 10.02 -6.00
N ALA A 4 35.38 10.24 -6.81
CA ALA A 4 35.84 11.59 -7.15
C ALA A 4 34.80 12.35 -8.00
N VAL A 5 34.14 11.64 -8.93
CA VAL A 5 33.05 12.21 -9.74
C VAL A 5 31.81 12.47 -8.88
N LEU A 6 31.46 11.55 -7.98
CA LEU A 6 30.31 11.70 -7.08
C LEU A 6 30.51 12.84 -6.06
N ASN A 7 31.73 13.04 -5.56
CA ASN A 7 32.04 14.15 -4.66
C ASN A 7 32.01 15.52 -5.36
N ALA A 8 32.13 15.56 -6.68
CA ALA A 8 32.01 16.78 -7.47
C ALA A 8 30.56 17.06 -7.94
N ALA A 9 29.64 16.11 -7.74
CA ALA A 9 28.24 16.28 -8.10
C ALA A 9 27.55 17.26 -7.12
N PRO A 10 26.60 18.08 -7.57
CA PRO A 10 25.85 18.97 -6.68
C PRO A 10 25.02 18.17 -5.68
N GLY A 11 25.01 18.61 -4.42
CA GLY A 11 24.33 17.95 -3.32
C GLY A 11 25.29 17.55 -2.20
N VAL A 12 24.74 17.05 -1.09
CA VAL A 12 25.53 16.49 0.02
C VAL A 12 25.27 15.00 0.07
N ARG A 13 26.33 14.19 0.08
CA ARG A 13 26.22 12.75 0.24
C ARG A 13 25.51 12.45 1.56
N GLN A 14 24.38 11.76 1.49
CA GLN A 14 23.75 11.17 2.66
C GLN A 14 24.57 9.95 3.11
N THR A 15 25.11 10.02 4.33
CA THR A 15 25.89 8.94 4.94
C THR A 15 25.05 8.07 5.88
N SER A 16 23.85 8.55 6.22
CA SER A 16 22.85 7.86 7.02
C SER A 16 21.66 7.48 6.13
N PRO A 17 20.94 6.38 6.43
CA PRO A 17 19.68 6.08 5.76
C PRO A 17 18.70 7.24 5.94
N PRO A 18 17.81 7.47 4.97
CA PRO A 18 16.84 8.56 5.03
C PRO A 18 15.86 8.36 6.20
N ASP A 19 15.47 9.46 6.83
CA ASP A 19 14.41 9.43 7.83
C ASP A 19 13.07 9.18 7.15
N LEU A 20 12.41 8.09 7.53
CA LEU A 20 11.08 7.78 7.01
C LEU A 20 10.04 8.73 7.61
N PRO A 21 9.05 9.16 6.81
CA PRO A 21 7.99 10.02 7.32
C PRO A 21 7.24 9.35 8.48
N THR A 22 6.97 10.13 9.52
CA THR A 22 6.32 9.64 10.74
C THR A 22 4.92 9.15 10.44
N ILE A 23 4.63 7.96 10.94
CA ILE A 23 3.32 7.32 10.90
C ILE A 23 2.38 8.07 11.83
N ARG A 24 1.18 8.37 11.34
CA ARG A 24 0.12 8.91 12.18
C ARG A 24 -1.05 7.95 12.13
N ALA A 25 -1.29 7.24 13.24
CA ALA A 25 -2.45 6.36 13.36
C ALA A 25 -3.76 7.12 13.06
N GLY A 26 -4.79 6.37 12.66
CA GLY A 26 -6.09 6.93 12.29
C GLY A 26 -6.18 7.35 10.83
N LYS A 27 -7.29 8.00 10.48
CA LYS A 27 -7.65 8.33 9.09
C LYS A 27 -7.48 9.82 8.86
N HIS A 28 -6.62 10.19 7.92
CA HIS A 28 -6.24 11.57 7.63
C HIS A 28 -6.73 11.96 6.23
N TRP A 29 -7.61 12.95 6.17
CA TRP A 29 -8.15 13.45 4.90
C TRP A 29 -7.36 14.66 4.41
N ALA A 30 -6.95 14.62 3.16
CA ALA A 30 -6.36 15.74 2.42
C ALA A 30 -7.20 16.02 1.18
N THR A 31 -7.44 17.31 0.91
CA THR A 31 -8.17 17.73 -0.28
C THR A 31 -7.20 18.25 -1.32
N GLN A 32 -7.22 17.66 -2.51
CA GLN A 32 -6.46 18.13 -3.66
C GLN A 32 -7.43 18.57 -4.76
N ALA A 33 -7.65 19.87 -4.88
CA ALA A 33 -8.59 20.41 -5.86
C ALA A 33 -8.25 19.94 -7.28
N SER A 34 -9.29 19.60 -8.04
CA SER A 34 -9.21 19.19 -9.44
C SER A 34 -10.28 19.92 -10.23
N SER A 35 -9.99 20.24 -11.49
CA SER A 35 -10.94 20.81 -12.44
C SER A 35 -11.97 19.79 -12.96
N SER A 36 -11.80 18.50 -12.65
CA SER A 36 -12.77 17.46 -13.02
C SER A 36 -14.11 17.67 -12.31
N SER A 37 -15.20 17.53 -13.06
CA SER A 37 -16.56 17.48 -12.54
C SER A 37 -16.86 16.19 -11.78
N GLU A 38 -16.08 15.14 -12.03
CA GLU A 38 -16.21 13.84 -11.36
C GLU A 38 -15.51 13.83 -10.00
N ASP A 39 -15.98 13.00 -9.09
CA ASP A 39 -15.37 12.83 -7.78
C ASP A 39 -14.37 11.68 -7.79
N ALA A 40 -13.24 11.86 -7.10
CA ALA A 40 -12.15 10.90 -7.04
C ALA A 40 -11.57 10.81 -5.64
N VAL A 41 -11.22 9.59 -5.23
CA VAL A 41 -10.59 9.30 -3.94
C VAL A 41 -9.45 8.32 -4.13
N LEU A 42 -8.33 8.63 -3.47
CA LEU A 42 -7.22 7.73 -3.23
C LEU A 42 -7.12 7.45 -1.72
N VAL A 43 -6.91 6.19 -1.35
CA VAL A 43 -6.67 5.78 0.03
C VAL A 43 -5.37 4.99 0.07
N PHE A 44 -4.33 5.57 0.68
CA PHE A 44 -3.07 4.90 0.95
C PHE A 44 -3.03 4.41 2.40
N CYS A 45 -2.85 3.11 2.57
CA CYS A 45 -2.77 2.40 3.84
C CYS A 45 -1.35 1.85 4.01
N PRO A 46 -0.39 2.64 4.53
CA PRO A 46 0.96 2.17 4.82
C PRO A 46 0.97 0.97 5.77
N ALA A 47 1.98 0.11 5.61
CA ALA A 47 2.36 -0.88 6.60
C ALA A 47 2.68 -0.19 7.93
N PRO A 48 2.49 -0.83 9.10
CA PRO A 48 2.73 -0.18 10.39
C PRO A 48 4.22 -0.01 10.68
N THR A 49 5.10 -0.90 10.21
CA THR A 49 6.55 -0.71 10.32
C THR A 49 7.24 -0.92 8.96
N THR A 50 8.56 -0.84 8.96
CA THR A 50 9.41 -1.25 7.83
C THR A 50 10.04 -2.62 8.06
N SER A 51 9.43 -3.46 8.90
CA SER A 51 9.84 -4.85 9.03
C SER A 51 9.56 -5.59 7.72
N ILE A 52 10.35 -6.62 7.45
CA ILE A 52 10.15 -7.43 6.24
C ILE A 52 8.86 -8.25 6.35
N GLU A 53 8.46 -8.58 7.57
CA GLU A 53 7.22 -9.28 7.91
C GLU A 53 6.00 -8.43 7.56
N ASP A 54 6.00 -7.15 7.93
CA ASP A 54 4.92 -6.22 7.59
C ASP A 54 4.86 -5.98 6.08
N GLU A 55 6.01 -5.85 5.43
CA GLU A 55 6.07 -5.73 3.96
C GLU A 55 5.48 -6.98 3.28
N ALA A 56 5.88 -8.18 3.71
CA ALA A 56 5.37 -9.44 3.17
C ALA A 56 3.84 -9.53 3.36
N ALA A 57 3.34 -9.21 4.56
CA ALA A 57 1.92 -9.22 4.85
C ALA A 57 1.15 -8.21 3.97
N TRP A 58 1.65 -6.98 3.84
CA TRP A 58 1.02 -5.96 2.97
C TRP A 58 1.05 -6.37 1.50
N ARG A 59 2.13 -6.98 1.02
CA ARG A 59 2.21 -7.51 -0.35
C ARG A 59 1.20 -8.62 -0.60
N LEU A 60 1.05 -9.56 0.35
CA LEU A 60 0.08 -10.64 0.22
C LEU A 60 -1.36 -10.13 0.31
N LEU A 61 -1.66 -9.20 1.22
CA LEU A 61 -2.98 -8.54 1.28
C LEU A 61 -3.31 -7.80 -0.02
N ALA A 62 -2.33 -7.08 -0.60
CA ALA A 62 -2.51 -6.40 -1.89
C ALA A 62 -2.79 -7.40 -3.02
N HIS A 63 -2.08 -8.53 -3.04
CA HIS A 63 -2.26 -9.60 -4.02
C HIS A 63 -3.67 -10.19 -3.94
N LEU A 64 -4.13 -10.55 -2.74
CA LEU A 64 -5.48 -11.08 -2.51
C LEU A 64 -6.58 -10.06 -2.81
N ALA A 65 -6.32 -8.77 -2.54
CA ALA A 65 -7.30 -7.71 -2.72
C ALA A 65 -7.54 -7.32 -4.18
N GLN A 66 -6.55 -7.51 -5.06
CA GLN A 66 -6.52 -6.86 -6.37
C GLN A 66 -7.74 -7.20 -7.24
N ALA A 67 -7.98 -8.49 -7.48
CA ALA A 67 -9.09 -8.95 -8.31
C ALA A 67 -10.47 -8.73 -7.64
N PRO A 68 -10.67 -9.09 -6.35
CA PRO A 68 -11.94 -8.83 -5.65
C PRO A 68 -12.31 -7.34 -5.56
N PHE A 69 -11.33 -6.45 -5.39
CA PHE A 69 -11.59 -5.00 -5.36
C PHE A 69 -12.12 -4.51 -6.69
N TYR A 70 -11.47 -4.90 -7.79
CA TYR A 70 -11.91 -4.55 -9.13
C TYR A 70 -13.30 -5.13 -9.42
N GLN A 71 -13.52 -6.41 -9.16
CA GLN A 71 -14.83 -7.05 -9.34
C GLN A 71 -15.92 -6.31 -8.57
N ARG A 72 -15.69 -5.99 -7.29
CA ARG A 72 -16.70 -5.33 -6.47
C ARG A 72 -16.99 -3.90 -6.92
N LEU A 73 -15.98 -3.06 -7.14
CA LEU A 73 -16.19 -1.63 -7.37
C LEU A 73 -16.44 -1.29 -8.84
N ARG A 74 -15.78 -1.99 -9.78
CA ARG A 74 -15.92 -1.75 -11.22
C ARG A 74 -17.09 -2.51 -11.82
N VAL A 75 -17.25 -3.79 -11.47
CA VAL A 75 -18.23 -4.68 -12.13
C VAL A 75 -19.58 -4.65 -11.41
N GLU A 76 -19.59 -4.90 -10.10
CA GLU A 76 -20.84 -5.02 -9.34
C GLU A 76 -21.47 -3.66 -8.99
N LEU A 77 -20.68 -2.73 -8.46
CA LEU A 77 -21.16 -1.40 -8.06
C LEU A 77 -21.12 -0.38 -9.20
N GLN A 78 -20.42 -0.69 -10.30
CA GLN A 78 -20.32 0.16 -11.50
C GLN A 78 -19.91 1.62 -11.20
N LEU A 79 -19.04 1.82 -10.21
CA LEU A 79 -18.76 3.16 -9.67
C LEU A 79 -18.01 4.06 -10.64
N GLY A 80 -17.28 3.53 -11.62
CA GLY A 80 -16.62 4.37 -12.61
C GLY A 80 -15.65 3.59 -13.48
N TYR A 81 -14.98 4.28 -14.40
CA TYR A 81 -14.06 3.67 -15.36
C TYR A 81 -12.64 3.49 -14.82
N ALA A 82 -12.24 4.29 -13.83
CA ALA A 82 -10.94 4.19 -13.16
C ALA A 82 -11.12 3.65 -11.74
N VAL A 83 -10.88 2.34 -11.60
CA VAL A 83 -10.82 1.62 -10.32
C VAL A 83 -9.48 0.92 -10.27
N PHE A 84 -8.69 1.17 -9.23
CA PHE A 84 -7.39 0.54 -9.08
C PHE A 84 -7.10 0.18 -7.64
N SER A 85 -6.39 -0.92 -7.46
CA SER A 85 -5.78 -1.30 -6.19
C SER A 85 -4.42 -1.93 -6.43
N GLY A 86 -3.54 -1.85 -5.43
CA GLY A 86 -2.27 -2.57 -5.44
C GLY A 86 -1.30 -2.02 -4.41
N LEU A 87 -0.13 -2.64 -4.35
CA LEU A 87 0.96 -2.19 -3.50
C LEU A 87 1.63 -0.94 -4.09
N ARG A 88 2.05 -0.01 -3.23
CA ARG A 88 2.98 1.07 -3.57
C ARG A 88 4.08 1.16 -2.52
N GLN A 89 5.25 1.58 -2.98
CA GLN A 89 6.36 1.99 -2.12
C GLN A 89 6.64 3.46 -2.41
N ILE A 90 6.51 4.31 -1.39
CA ILE A 90 6.71 5.76 -1.49
C ILE A 90 7.76 6.12 -0.46
N ASP A 91 8.93 6.59 -0.91
CA ASP A 91 10.08 6.93 -0.05
C ASP A 91 10.43 5.80 0.94
N GLY A 92 10.53 4.56 0.45
CA GLY A 92 10.82 3.38 1.29
C GLY A 92 9.62 2.87 2.12
N ARG A 93 8.47 3.55 2.07
CA ARG A 93 7.26 3.13 2.79
C ARG A 93 6.37 2.24 1.95
N THR A 94 6.27 0.97 2.33
CA THR A 94 5.30 0.03 1.74
C THR A 94 3.87 0.35 2.20
N GLY A 95 2.90 0.29 1.29
CA GLY A 95 1.49 0.46 1.60
C GLY A 95 0.54 -0.05 0.52
N LEU A 96 -0.71 -0.33 0.89
CA LEU A 96 -1.78 -0.60 -0.07
C LEU A 96 -2.34 0.74 -0.57
N LEU A 97 -2.51 0.89 -1.87
CA LEU A 97 -3.17 2.03 -2.48
C LEU A 97 -4.45 1.56 -3.16
N PHE A 98 -5.56 2.19 -2.81
CA PHE A 98 -6.86 2.04 -3.46
C PHE A 98 -7.23 3.36 -4.11
N GLY A 99 -7.85 3.32 -5.29
CA GLY A 99 -8.33 4.52 -5.93
C GLY A 99 -9.53 4.28 -6.82
N VAL A 100 -10.45 5.24 -6.78
CA VAL A 100 -11.71 5.22 -7.53
C VAL A 100 -12.04 6.63 -7.99
N GLN A 101 -12.45 6.76 -9.24
CA GLN A 101 -13.05 7.97 -9.79
C GLN A 101 -14.43 7.63 -10.35
N SER A 102 -15.42 8.48 -10.06
CA SER A 102 -16.82 8.27 -10.39
C SER A 102 -17.52 9.54 -10.85
N PRO A 103 -18.32 9.48 -11.94
CA PRO A 103 -19.21 10.57 -12.32
C PRO A 103 -20.51 10.62 -11.49
N THR A 104 -20.85 9.57 -10.75
CA THR A 104 -22.17 9.40 -10.12
C THR A 104 -22.13 9.32 -8.60
N SER A 105 -20.96 9.03 -8.01
CA SER A 105 -20.79 8.86 -6.56
C SER A 105 -19.91 9.97 -6.00
N SER A 106 -20.33 10.54 -4.87
CA SER A 106 -19.54 11.52 -4.13
C SER A 106 -18.25 10.92 -3.56
N ALA A 107 -17.24 11.76 -3.31
CA ALA A 107 -15.99 11.33 -2.67
C ALA A 107 -16.22 10.56 -1.36
N GLN A 108 -17.22 10.94 -0.56
CA GLN A 108 -17.53 10.25 0.70
C GLN A 108 -18.12 8.85 0.46
N GLN A 109 -18.98 8.70 -0.54
CA GLN A 109 -19.51 7.39 -0.94
C GLN A 109 -18.39 6.48 -1.47
N LEU A 110 -17.49 7.03 -2.28
CA LEU A 110 -16.33 6.30 -2.77
C LEU A 110 -15.44 5.81 -1.61
N PHE A 111 -15.13 6.70 -0.67
CA PHE A 111 -14.38 6.34 0.52
C PHE A 111 -15.10 5.25 1.35
N ALA A 112 -16.42 5.35 1.51
CA ALA A 112 -17.21 4.33 2.22
C ALA A 112 -17.17 2.97 1.51
N HIS A 113 -17.23 2.93 0.18
CA HIS A 113 -17.10 1.68 -0.59
C HIS A 113 -15.70 1.06 -0.45
N ILE A 114 -14.65 1.88 -0.48
CA ILE A 114 -13.27 1.41 -0.24
C ILE A 114 -13.13 0.86 1.19
N GLY A 115 -13.62 1.60 2.20
CA GLY A 115 -13.59 1.16 3.60
C GLY A 115 -14.38 -0.13 3.84
N ALA A 116 -15.56 -0.27 3.21
CA ALA A 116 -16.36 -1.48 3.28
C ALA A 116 -15.68 -2.68 2.60
N PHE A 117 -14.94 -2.45 1.51
CA PHE A 117 -14.13 -3.50 0.90
C PHE A 117 -12.97 -3.91 1.81
N ILE A 118 -12.22 -2.94 2.36
CA ILE A 118 -11.11 -3.19 3.27
C ILE A 118 -11.57 -4.03 4.48
N GLY A 119 -12.76 -3.75 5.01
CA GLY A 119 -13.37 -4.55 6.09
C GLY A 119 -13.66 -6.01 5.72
N LYS A 120 -13.63 -6.39 4.44
CA LYS A 120 -13.79 -7.77 3.97
C LYS A 120 -12.45 -8.51 3.79
N LEU A 121 -11.31 -7.84 3.91
CA LEU A 121 -9.99 -8.50 3.79
C LEU A 121 -9.85 -9.73 4.71
N PRO A 122 -10.29 -9.72 5.98
CA PRO A 122 -10.21 -10.90 6.83
C PRO A 122 -10.93 -12.12 6.25
N GLN A 123 -12.06 -11.91 5.57
CA GLN A 123 -12.79 -12.99 4.94
C GLN A 123 -12.03 -13.52 3.71
N LEU A 124 -11.48 -12.64 2.87
CA LEU A 124 -10.64 -13.04 1.74
C LEU A 124 -9.41 -13.85 2.19
N VAL A 125 -8.81 -13.48 3.33
CA VAL A 125 -7.69 -14.22 3.92
C VAL A 125 -8.11 -15.62 4.37
N ARG A 126 -9.29 -15.78 4.98
CA ARG A 126 -9.80 -17.10 5.41
C ARG A 126 -10.15 -18.01 4.24
N ASP A 127 -10.65 -17.44 3.15
CA ASP A 127 -11.11 -18.19 1.97
C ASP A 127 -9.96 -18.56 1.03
N ALA A 128 -8.79 -17.96 1.19
CA ALA A 128 -7.63 -18.16 0.33
C ALA A 128 -6.78 -19.37 0.72
N ASP A 129 -6.23 -20.06 -0.28
CA ASP A 129 -5.10 -20.97 -0.09
C ASP A 129 -3.81 -20.15 0.05
N LEU A 130 -3.49 -19.74 1.28
CA LEU A 130 -2.37 -18.84 1.53
C LEU A 130 -1.01 -19.36 1.04
N PRO A 131 -0.66 -20.66 1.23
CA PRO A 131 0.56 -21.21 0.64
C PRO A 131 0.64 -21.02 -0.87
N ASP A 132 -0.43 -21.31 -1.61
CA ASP A 132 -0.46 -21.13 -3.07
C ASP A 132 -0.31 -19.65 -3.46
N GLN A 133 -1.06 -18.77 -2.80
CA GLN A 133 -1.03 -17.32 -3.07
C GLN A 133 0.34 -16.70 -2.71
N ALA A 134 0.95 -17.12 -1.60
CA ALA A 134 2.29 -16.69 -1.21
C ALA A 134 3.36 -17.17 -2.20
N ASN A 135 3.26 -18.41 -2.68
CA ASN A 135 4.18 -18.95 -3.70
C ASN A 135 4.03 -18.21 -5.05
N ALA A 136 2.79 -17.98 -5.50
CA ALA A 136 2.51 -17.24 -6.72
C ALA A 136 3.05 -15.80 -6.65
N LEU A 137 2.96 -15.17 -5.49
CA LEU A 137 3.53 -13.84 -5.24
C LEU A 137 5.07 -13.88 -5.17
N ALA A 138 5.65 -14.84 -4.45
CA ALA A 138 7.10 -14.99 -4.30
C ALA A 138 7.82 -15.21 -5.63
N ALA A 139 7.20 -15.95 -6.56
CA ALA A 139 7.72 -16.19 -7.92
C ALA A 139 7.88 -14.91 -8.74
N GLN A 140 7.15 -13.84 -8.42
CA GLN A 140 7.29 -12.54 -9.09
C GLN A 140 8.59 -11.82 -8.71
N PHE A 141 9.27 -12.25 -7.64
CA PHE A 141 10.52 -11.67 -7.17
C PHE A 141 11.77 -12.44 -7.60
N GLU A 142 11.61 -13.50 -8.39
CA GLU A 142 12.73 -14.28 -8.90
C GLU A 142 13.65 -13.42 -9.79
N PRO A 143 14.99 -13.47 -9.59
CA PRO A 143 15.93 -12.67 -10.38
C PRO A 143 15.82 -12.87 -11.90
N SER A 144 15.39 -14.07 -12.32
CA SER A 144 15.20 -14.46 -13.72
C SER A 144 13.88 -13.96 -14.32
N SER A 145 12.88 -13.62 -13.50
CA SER A 145 11.57 -13.14 -13.96
C SER A 145 11.49 -11.61 -14.03
N LEU A 146 12.37 -10.89 -13.31
CA LEU A 146 12.31 -9.43 -13.21
C LEU A 146 13.24 -8.69 -14.20
N PRO A 147 12.71 -7.73 -14.98
CA PRO A 147 13.53 -6.78 -15.75
C PRO A 147 14.51 -6.00 -14.87
N GLN A 148 15.69 -5.69 -15.41
CA GLN A 148 16.77 -5.04 -14.66
C GLN A 148 16.34 -3.73 -13.97
N GLN A 149 15.54 -2.91 -14.64
CA GLN A 149 15.03 -1.66 -14.07
C GLN A 149 14.16 -1.91 -12.84
N GLN A 150 13.24 -2.88 -12.91
CA GLN A 150 12.39 -3.22 -11.77
C GLN A 150 13.20 -3.77 -10.59
N ARG A 151 14.26 -4.55 -10.87
CA ARG A 151 15.18 -5.04 -9.83
C ARG A 151 15.91 -3.88 -9.14
N ALA A 152 16.39 -2.91 -9.92
CA ALA A 152 17.04 -1.72 -9.39
C ALA A 152 16.07 -0.88 -8.53
N ASP A 153 14.83 -0.69 -9.00
CA ASP A 153 13.81 0.05 -8.25
C ASP A 153 13.45 -0.64 -6.93
N LEU A 154 13.28 -1.97 -6.92
CA LEU A 154 13.03 -2.74 -5.70
C LEU A 154 14.19 -2.64 -4.70
N GLN A 155 15.43 -2.76 -5.18
CA GLN A 155 16.62 -2.60 -4.34
C GLN A 155 16.74 -1.17 -3.79
N TRP A 156 16.40 -0.17 -4.60
CA TRP A 156 16.38 1.21 -4.16
C TRP A 156 15.35 1.44 -3.06
N GLN A 157 14.11 0.95 -3.23
CA GLN A 157 13.08 1.05 -2.19
C GLN A 157 13.46 0.31 -0.92
N ALA A 158 14.07 -0.87 -1.03
CA ALA A 158 14.58 -1.62 0.12
C ALA A 158 15.65 -0.84 0.89
N GLN A 159 16.58 -0.19 0.18
CA GLN A 159 17.59 0.68 0.78
C GLN A 159 16.96 1.89 1.50
N LEU A 160 15.96 2.53 0.89
CA LEU A 160 15.21 3.63 1.52
C LEU A 160 14.47 3.17 2.78
N ALA A 161 13.96 1.94 2.80
CA ALA A 161 13.32 1.32 3.95
C ALA A 161 14.31 0.85 5.05
N GLY A 162 15.62 0.98 4.82
CA GLY A 162 16.67 0.57 5.76
C GLY A 162 17.07 -0.90 5.66
N HIS A 163 16.52 -1.66 4.71
CA HIS A 163 16.93 -3.04 4.45
C HIS A 163 18.29 -3.07 3.75
N ARG A 164 19.19 -3.94 4.24
CA ARG A 164 20.51 -4.17 3.66
C ARG A 164 20.62 -5.61 3.19
N GLY A 165 21.31 -5.83 2.08
CA GLY A 165 21.56 -7.16 1.52
C GLY A 165 20.49 -7.61 0.53
N ASP A 166 20.27 -8.91 0.44
CA ASP A 166 19.34 -9.50 -0.52
C ASP A 166 17.88 -9.41 -0.04
N HIS A 167 17.26 -8.26 -0.33
CA HIS A 167 15.87 -7.98 0.02
C HIS A 167 14.90 -8.98 -0.60
N ALA A 168 15.13 -9.38 -1.86
CA ALA A 168 14.22 -10.28 -2.57
C ALA A 168 14.16 -11.65 -1.88
N GLN A 169 15.32 -12.23 -1.55
CA GLN A 169 15.37 -13.52 -0.84
C GLN A 169 14.76 -13.42 0.57
N THR A 170 15.00 -12.31 1.28
CA THR A 170 14.44 -12.12 2.62
C THR A 170 12.93 -11.98 2.57
N LEU A 171 12.40 -11.25 1.57
CA LEU A 171 10.97 -11.11 1.33
C LEU A 171 10.31 -12.44 0.99
N GLN A 172 10.92 -13.25 0.11
CA GLN A 172 10.40 -14.58 -0.22
C GLN A 172 10.30 -15.49 1.01
N ARG A 173 11.32 -15.46 1.87
CA ARG A 173 11.30 -16.21 3.14
C ARG A 173 10.22 -15.70 4.10
N ALA A 174 10.04 -14.39 4.19
CA ALA A 174 8.98 -13.80 4.99
C ALA A 174 7.59 -14.23 4.46
N LEU A 175 7.38 -14.20 3.14
CA LEU A 175 6.15 -14.67 2.50
C LEU A 175 5.87 -16.15 2.80
N SER A 176 6.87 -17.02 2.75
CA SER A 176 6.70 -18.45 3.06
C SER A 176 6.40 -18.74 4.53
N ASN A 177 6.71 -17.81 5.42
CA ASN A 177 6.47 -17.93 6.86
C ASN A 177 5.13 -17.35 7.30
N LEU A 178 4.41 -16.65 6.41
CA LEU A 178 3.09 -16.12 6.73
C LEU A 178 2.08 -17.27 6.86
N ASP A 179 1.25 -17.16 7.89
CA ASP A 179 0.11 -18.03 8.12
C ASP A 179 -1.19 -17.21 8.19
N THR A 180 -2.32 -17.91 8.26
CA THR A 180 -3.63 -17.25 8.31
C THR A 180 -3.76 -16.34 9.53
N HIS A 181 -3.20 -16.72 10.68
CA HIS A 181 -3.33 -15.95 11.92
C HIS A 181 -2.57 -14.61 11.84
N SER A 182 -1.31 -14.64 11.43
CA SER A 182 -0.45 -13.45 11.25
C SER A 182 -0.99 -12.51 10.18
N LEU A 183 -1.50 -13.06 9.07
CA LEU A 183 -2.10 -12.25 8.00
C LEU A 183 -3.44 -11.62 8.42
N LEU A 184 -4.26 -12.33 9.22
CA LEU A 184 -5.47 -11.77 9.82
C LEU A 184 -5.15 -10.62 10.78
N ALA A 185 -4.14 -10.78 11.65
CA ALA A 185 -3.69 -9.70 12.54
C ALA A 185 -3.25 -8.46 11.75
N SER A 186 -2.56 -8.67 10.61
CA SER A 186 -2.15 -7.59 9.71
C SER A 186 -3.36 -6.90 9.05
N ALA A 187 -4.37 -7.68 8.63
CA ALA A 187 -5.62 -7.14 8.10
C ALA A 187 -6.38 -6.30 9.15
N ASP A 188 -6.41 -6.75 10.41
CA ASP A 188 -7.04 -6.02 11.51
C ASP A 188 -6.31 -4.71 11.82
N GLN A 189 -4.98 -4.71 11.79
CA GLN A 189 -4.16 -3.50 11.93
C GLN A 189 -4.44 -2.49 10.80
N LEU A 190 -4.60 -2.98 9.57
CA LEU A 190 -4.96 -2.17 8.41
C LEU A 190 -6.36 -1.56 8.59
N ILE A 191 -7.36 -2.36 8.95
CA ILE A 191 -8.74 -1.91 9.20
C ILE A 191 -8.79 -0.84 10.30
N SER A 192 -8.02 -1.04 11.37
CA SER A 192 -7.92 -0.13 12.51
C SER A 192 -7.09 1.13 12.22
N ALA A 193 -6.53 1.24 11.01
CA ALA A 193 -5.64 2.33 10.60
C ALA A 193 -4.46 2.53 11.57
N THR A 194 -3.86 1.44 12.04
CA THR A 194 -2.71 1.46 12.96
C THR A 194 -1.50 2.15 12.32
N GLY A 195 -1.20 1.82 11.06
CA GLY A 195 -0.21 2.53 10.23
C GLY A 195 -0.70 3.89 9.72
N GLY A 196 -1.94 4.27 10.01
CA GLY A 196 -2.60 5.44 9.44
C GLY A 196 -3.19 5.18 8.05
N TRP A 197 -4.24 5.91 7.69
CA TRP A 197 -4.72 6.02 6.31
C TRP A 197 -4.53 7.44 5.83
N LEU A 198 -3.93 7.61 4.66
CA LEU A 198 -3.88 8.88 3.94
C LEU A 198 -4.94 8.86 2.85
N ILE A 199 -5.96 9.70 3.01
CA ILE A 199 -7.09 9.79 2.09
C ILE A 199 -6.94 11.09 1.32
N VAL A 200 -6.71 11.00 0.02
CA VAL A 200 -6.64 12.17 -0.87
C VAL A 200 -7.88 12.18 -1.75
N ALA A 201 -8.67 13.23 -1.66
CA ALA A 201 -9.86 13.39 -2.48
C ALA A 201 -9.88 14.75 -3.18
N ASN A 202 -10.58 14.83 -4.31
CA ASN A 202 -10.77 16.09 -5.03
C ASN A 202 -11.92 16.95 -4.51
N ARG A 203 -12.56 16.50 -3.41
CA ARG A 203 -13.59 17.22 -2.65
C ARG A 203 -13.21 17.23 -1.17
N PRO A 204 -13.61 18.26 -0.41
CA PRO A 204 -13.41 18.28 1.03
C PRO A 204 -14.17 17.16 1.72
N ALA A 205 -13.64 16.69 2.86
CA ALA A 205 -14.41 15.85 3.77
C ALA A 205 -15.67 16.61 4.21
N SER A 206 -16.79 15.91 4.31
CA SER A 206 -17.98 16.50 4.94
C SER A 206 -17.70 16.68 6.43
N ALA A 207 -18.19 17.78 7.02
CA ALA A 207 -18.02 18.09 8.45
C ALA A 207 -18.58 17.01 9.41
N ALA A 208 -19.34 16.05 8.88
CA ALA A 208 -19.88 14.91 9.62
C ALA A 208 -18.89 13.74 9.84
N VAL A 209 -17.67 13.81 9.30
CA VAL A 209 -16.62 12.82 9.58
C VAL A 209 -15.76 13.36 10.73
N PRO A 210 -15.66 12.68 11.88
CA PRO A 210 -14.67 13.04 12.87
C PRO A 210 -13.29 12.76 12.27
N LEU A 211 -12.65 13.83 11.80
CA LEU A 211 -11.21 13.90 11.67
C LEU A 211 -10.66 13.60 13.08
N SER A 212 -9.95 12.49 13.22
CA SER A 212 -9.42 11.97 14.49
C SER A 212 -10.45 11.26 15.37
N LEU A 213 -10.54 9.93 15.26
CA LEU A 213 -10.96 9.10 16.39
C LEU A 213 -9.71 8.85 17.26
N PRO A 214 -9.74 9.13 18.58
CA PRO A 214 -8.63 8.86 19.47
C PRO A 214 -8.47 7.35 19.69
N GLU A 215 -7.22 6.95 19.94
CA GLU A 215 -6.78 5.60 20.29
C GLU A 215 -7.66 5.00 21.40
N ARG A 216 -8.07 3.74 21.23
CA ARG A 216 -8.58 2.89 22.31
C ARG A 216 -7.51 1.88 22.68
#